data_AF-A0A7D8UJU4-F1
#
_entry.id   AF-A0A7D8UJU4-F1
#
_cell.length_a   1.000
_cell.length_b   1.000
_cell.length_c   1.000
_cell.angle_alpha   90.00
_cell.angle_beta   90.00
_cell.angle_gamma   90.00
#
_symmetry.space_group_name_H-M   'P 1'
#
loop_
_entity.id
_entity.type
_entity.pdbx_description
1 polymer ?
#
loop_
_entity_poly.entity_id
_entity_poly.type
_entity_poly.pdbx_seq_one_letter_code
_entity_poly.pdbx_strand_id
1 'polypeptide(L)'
;MRIVVLMLLAVWLGVPTGCGARVRPAFESPDPSSRLAAMVQAADRGDQRAVPRLIEALDSDDPAVRLVAIAALDRLTGQTHGYAAYAPERERQAAVDRWVAWHAGSDATSAGRPEAEDPR
;
A
#
# COMPACT_ATOMS: atom_id res chain seq x y z
N MET A 1 -16.57 46.20 55.47
CA MET A 1 -17.04 46.54 54.11
C MET A 1 -16.57 45.45 53.15
N ARG A 2 -17.53 44.67 52.61
CA ARG A 2 -17.67 44.14 51.22
C ARG A 2 -16.36 43.74 50.51
N ILE A 3 -16.12 42.47 50.13
CA ILE A 3 -16.58 41.88 48.85
C ILE A 3 -16.16 40.39 48.79
N VAL A 4 -17.16 39.51 48.56
CA VAL A 4 -17.21 38.34 47.62
C VAL A 4 -16.16 37.21 47.79
N VAL A 5 -16.46 36.00 48.28
CA VAL A 5 -17.36 34.90 47.80
C VAL A 5 -16.80 34.11 46.59
N LEU A 6 -16.54 32.81 46.87
CA LEU A 6 -16.59 31.62 45.99
C LEU A 6 -15.45 31.31 45.00
N MET A 7 -14.72 30.25 45.37
CA MET A 7 -14.29 29.08 44.59
C MET A 7 -14.24 29.18 43.06
N LEU A 8 -13.04 28.98 42.51
CA LEU A 8 -12.85 28.33 41.20
C LEU A 8 -11.72 27.31 41.27
N LEU A 9 -12.08 26.06 41.62
CA LEU A 9 -11.31 24.88 41.26
C LEU A 9 -11.55 24.62 39.77
N ALA A 10 -10.59 24.96 38.92
CA ALA A 10 -10.57 24.53 37.53
C ALA A 10 -9.22 23.82 37.28
N VAL A 11 -9.15 22.58 37.74
CA VAL A 11 -8.16 21.61 37.26
C VAL A 11 -8.51 21.33 35.81
N TRP A 12 -7.92 22.08 34.88
CA TRP A 12 -7.85 21.66 33.50
C TRP A 12 -6.67 20.70 33.39
N LEU A 13 -6.99 19.40 33.43
CA LEU A 13 -6.11 18.37 32.91
C LEU A 13 -5.75 18.78 31.48
N GLY A 14 -4.50 19.19 31.28
CA GLY A 14 -3.92 19.22 29.94
C GLY A 14 -3.92 17.79 29.42
N VAL A 15 -4.97 17.41 28.70
CA VAL A 15 -4.99 16.21 27.88
C VAL A 15 -3.86 16.40 26.88
N PRO A 16 -2.80 15.57 26.87
CA PRO A 16 -1.92 15.57 25.73
C PRO A 16 -2.77 15.05 24.58
N THR A 17 -3.27 15.95 23.74
CA THR A 17 -3.73 15.59 22.41
C THR A 17 -2.52 15.03 21.71
N GLY A 18 -2.33 13.72 21.84
CA GLY A 18 -1.36 12.98 21.05
C GLY A 18 -1.68 13.30 19.61
N CYS A 19 -0.80 14.05 18.95
CA CYS A 19 -0.83 14.24 17.51
C CYS A 19 -0.55 12.88 16.88
N GLY A 20 -1.58 12.04 16.77
CA GLY A 20 -1.60 10.90 15.87
C GLY A 20 -1.61 11.46 14.46
N ALA A 21 -0.42 11.79 13.94
CA ALA A 21 -0.27 12.17 12.55
C ALA A 21 -0.81 11.02 11.70
N ARG A 22 -1.98 11.22 11.09
CA ARG A 22 -2.54 10.25 10.14
C ARG A 22 -1.59 10.16 8.95
N VAL A 23 -0.91 9.03 8.83
CA VAL A 23 -0.10 8.71 7.65
C VAL A 23 -1.04 8.71 6.44
N ARG A 24 -0.72 9.53 5.42
CA ARG A 24 -1.51 9.59 4.19
C ARG A 24 -0.93 8.61 3.18
N PRO A 25 -1.68 7.59 2.75
CA PRO A 25 -1.19 6.62 1.76
C PRO A 25 -0.86 7.30 0.44
N ALA A 26 0.37 7.12 -0.05
CA ALA A 26 0.80 7.54 -1.38
C ALA A 26 2.03 6.74 -1.84
N PHE A 27 1.94 6.10 -3.01
CA PHE A 27 3.02 5.29 -3.59
C PHE A 27 4.30 6.10 -3.88
N GLU A 28 4.15 7.38 -4.24
CA GLU A 28 5.25 8.27 -4.62
C GLU A 28 5.74 9.15 -3.46
N SER A 29 5.27 8.90 -2.23
CA SER A 29 5.69 9.68 -1.06
C SER A 29 7.17 9.45 -0.74
N PRO A 30 7.94 10.48 -0.37
CA PRO A 30 9.29 10.28 0.16
C PRO A 30 9.28 9.56 1.51
N ASP A 31 8.18 9.68 2.28
CA ASP A 31 8.00 8.98 3.55
C ASP A 31 7.70 7.48 3.32
N PRO A 32 8.55 6.56 3.81
CA PRO A 32 8.34 5.13 3.66
C PRO A 32 7.00 4.67 4.24
N SER A 33 6.58 5.22 5.39
CA SER A 33 5.32 4.83 6.05
C SER A 33 4.11 5.08 5.14
N SER A 34 4.10 6.19 4.42
CA SER A 34 3.07 6.56 3.44
C SER A 34 3.06 5.64 2.23
N ARG A 35 4.22 5.18 1.76
CA ARG A 35 4.31 4.19 0.67
C ARG A 35 3.77 2.84 1.11
N LEU A 36 4.21 2.35 2.26
CA LEU A 36 3.74 1.08 2.83
C LEU A 36 2.23 1.10 3.07
N ALA A 37 1.71 2.21 3.62
CA ALA A 37 0.27 2.39 3.83
C ALA A 37 -0.52 2.34 2.51
N ALA A 38 0.04 2.82 1.39
CA ALA A 38 -0.60 2.75 0.07
C ALA A 38 -0.70 1.31 -0.45
N MET A 39 0.37 0.53 -0.28
CA MET A 39 0.43 -0.87 -0.70
C MET A 39 -0.56 -1.72 0.10
N VAL A 40 -0.57 -1.56 1.42
CA VAL A 40 -1.53 -2.24 2.32
C VAL A 40 -2.96 -1.86 1.96
N GLN A 41 -3.24 -0.57 1.79
CA GLN A 41 -4.58 -0.11 1.43
C GLN A 41 -5.06 -0.66 0.08
N ALA A 42 -4.18 -0.75 -0.92
CA ALA A 42 -4.51 -1.32 -2.22
C ALA A 42 -4.91 -2.80 -2.09
N ALA A 43 -4.12 -3.59 -1.35
CA ALA A 43 -4.40 -5.00 -1.10
C ALA A 43 -5.69 -5.21 -0.30
N ASP A 44 -5.93 -4.40 0.73
CA ASP A 44 -7.14 -4.46 1.54
C ASP A 44 -8.41 -4.14 0.74
N ARG A 45 -8.30 -3.25 -0.24
CA ARG A 45 -9.40 -2.86 -1.13
C ARG A 45 -9.58 -3.78 -2.34
N GLY A 46 -8.68 -4.76 -2.54
CA GLY A 46 -8.70 -5.58 -3.75
C GLY A 46 -8.42 -4.78 -5.03
N ASP A 47 -7.67 -3.68 -4.94
CA ASP A 47 -7.44 -2.79 -6.08
C ASP A 47 -6.43 -3.39 -7.08
N GLN A 48 -6.96 -4.12 -8.07
CA GLN A 48 -6.17 -4.74 -9.13
C GLN A 48 -5.38 -3.71 -9.96
N ARG A 49 -5.78 -2.44 -9.97
CA ARG A 49 -5.05 -1.37 -10.70
C ARG A 49 -3.71 -1.03 -10.04
N ALA A 50 -3.50 -1.45 -8.80
CA ALA A 50 -2.24 -1.24 -8.09
C ALA A 50 -1.15 -2.25 -8.47
N VAL A 51 -1.49 -3.34 -9.16
CA VAL A 51 -0.55 -4.43 -9.48
C VAL A 51 0.72 -3.94 -10.19
N PRO A 52 0.67 -3.09 -11.25
CA PRO A 52 1.89 -2.56 -11.86
C PRO A 52 2.81 -1.83 -10.87
N ARG A 53 2.24 -0.96 -10.03
CA ARG A 53 2.99 -0.19 -9.03
C ARG A 53 3.57 -1.08 -7.93
N LEU A 54 2.90 -2.18 -7.59
CA LEU A 54 3.41 -3.15 -6.64
C LEU A 54 4.54 -3.98 -7.25
N ILE A 55 4.47 -4.31 -8.54
CA ILE A 55 5.58 -4.96 -9.27
C ILE A 55 6.82 -4.05 -9.28
N GLU A 56 6.65 -2.76 -9.58
CA GLU A 56 7.74 -1.78 -9.49
C GLU A 56 8.36 -1.72 -8.08
N ALA A 57 7.54 -1.77 -7.03
CA ALA A 57 8.00 -1.72 -5.65
C ALA A 57 8.85 -2.94 -5.21
N LEU A 58 8.82 -4.05 -5.96
CA LEU A 58 9.69 -5.21 -5.72
C LEU A 58 11.17 -4.91 -5.97
N ASP A 59 11.48 -3.86 -6.72
CA ASP A 59 12.85 -3.41 -7.03
C ASP A 59 13.36 -2.34 -6.03
N SER A 60 12.62 -2.07 -4.95
CA SER A 60 13.01 -1.05 -3.98
C SER A 60 14.26 -1.44 -3.20
N ASP A 61 15.18 -0.49 -2.99
CA ASP A 61 16.32 -0.66 -2.07
C ASP A 61 15.87 -0.94 -0.62
N ASP A 62 14.69 -0.46 -0.23
CA ASP A 62 14.13 -0.65 1.10
C ASP A 62 13.52 -2.06 1.25
N PRO A 63 14.09 -2.93 2.12
CA PRO A 63 13.56 -4.28 2.33
C PRO A 63 12.12 -4.32 2.84
N ALA A 64 11.68 -3.31 3.59
CA ALA A 64 10.30 -3.24 4.07
C ALA A 64 9.32 -3.01 2.92
N VAL A 65 9.70 -2.15 1.97
CA VAL A 65 8.92 -1.91 0.75
C VAL A 65 8.79 -3.18 -0.08
N ARG A 66 9.89 -3.90 -0.32
CA ARG A 66 9.86 -5.17 -1.06
C ARG A 66 8.97 -6.22 -0.40
N LEU A 67 9.05 -6.35 0.92
CA LEU A 67 8.26 -7.32 1.68
C LEU A 67 6.75 -6.99 1.65
N VAL A 68 6.39 -5.71 1.81
CA VAL A 68 4.98 -5.30 1.75
C VAL A 68 4.43 -5.41 0.33
N ALA A 69 5.24 -5.08 -0.68
CA ALA A 69 4.86 -5.22 -2.08
C ALA A 69 4.53 -6.67 -2.45
N ILE A 70 5.38 -7.65 -2.09
CA ILE A 70 5.10 -9.05 -2.40
C ILE A 70 3.89 -9.59 -1.62
N ALA A 71 3.69 -9.17 -0.37
CA ALA A 71 2.51 -9.56 0.40
C ALA A 71 1.21 -8.98 -0.20
N ALA A 72 1.25 -7.74 -0.67
CA ALA A 72 0.13 -7.12 -1.35
C ALA A 72 -0.19 -7.81 -2.68
N LEU A 73 0.84 -8.14 -3.48
CA LEU A 73 0.68 -8.89 -4.72
C LEU A 73 0.08 -10.27 -4.50
N ASP A 74 0.58 -11.03 -3.51
CA ASP A 74 0.03 -12.34 -3.15
C ASP A 74 -1.45 -12.23 -2.75
N ARG A 75 -1.82 -11.21 -1.96
CA ARG A 75 -3.22 -11.00 -1.59
C ARG A 75 -4.12 -10.63 -2.77
N LEU A 76 -3.62 -9.87 -3.74
CA LEU A 76 -4.40 -9.45 -4.92
C LEU A 76 -4.52 -10.55 -5.98
N THR A 77 -3.49 -11.38 -6.13
CA THR A 77 -3.35 -12.29 -7.28
C THR A 77 -3.33 -13.77 -6.90
N GLY A 78 -3.13 -14.08 -5.61
CA GLY A 78 -2.92 -15.43 -5.08
C GLY A 78 -1.57 -16.05 -5.46
N GLN A 79 -0.60 -15.25 -5.90
CA GLN A 79 0.66 -15.72 -6.45
C GLN A 79 1.84 -14.86 -5.98
N THR A 80 3.01 -15.50 -5.83
CA THR A 80 4.27 -14.82 -5.48
C THR A 80 5.30 -14.82 -6.60
N HIS A 81 5.07 -15.59 -7.67
CA HIS A 81 6.01 -15.87 -8.76
C HIS A 81 7.43 -16.25 -8.29
N GLY A 82 7.54 -16.87 -7.11
CA GLY A 82 8.82 -17.28 -6.53
C GLY A 82 9.71 -16.12 -6.08
N TYR A 83 9.13 -14.95 -5.83
CA TYR A 83 9.86 -13.80 -5.31
C TYR A 83 10.20 -13.98 -3.82
N ALA A 84 11.46 -13.71 -3.46
CA ALA A 84 11.93 -13.71 -2.08
C ALA A 84 12.59 -12.37 -1.74
N ALA A 85 11.96 -11.59 -0.85
CA ALA A 85 12.32 -10.18 -0.57
C ALA A 85 13.77 -9.95 -0.08
N TYR A 86 14.40 -10.99 0.46
CA TYR A 86 15.77 -10.96 0.99
C TYR A 86 16.78 -11.79 0.17
N ALA A 87 16.35 -12.39 -0.95
CA ALA A 87 17.27 -13.10 -1.85
C ALA A 87 18.27 -12.13 -2.50
N PRO A 88 19.41 -12.59 -3.05
CA PRO A 88 20.32 -11.74 -3.81
C PRO A 88 19.62 -10.99 -4.95
N GLU A 89 20.10 -9.79 -5.28
CA GLU A 89 19.49 -8.90 -6.29
C GLU A 89 19.16 -9.61 -7.60
N ARG A 90 20.13 -10.36 -8.15
CA ARG A 90 19.95 -11.19 -9.35
C ARG A 90 18.71 -12.09 -9.29
N GLU A 91 18.46 -12.74 -8.15
CA GLU A 91 17.34 -13.66 -8.00
C GLU A 91 16.02 -12.91 -7.85
N ARG A 92 16.03 -11.75 -7.17
CA ARG A 92 14.87 -10.87 -7.11
C ARG A 92 14.51 -10.35 -8.49
N GLN A 93 15.48 -9.87 -9.26
CA GLN A 93 15.22 -9.35 -10.61
C GLN A 93 14.65 -10.42 -11.53
N ALA A 94 15.17 -11.64 -11.48
CA ALA A 94 14.59 -12.76 -12.24
C ALA A 94 13.13 -13.05 -11.84
N ALA A 95 12.73 -12.79 -10.59
CA ALA A 95 11.34 -12.90 -10.16
C ALA A 95 10.49 -11.69 -10.58
N VAL A 96 11.06 -10.48 -10.59
CA VAL A 96 10.41 -9.27 -11.14
C VAL A 96 10.13 -9.45 -12.63
N ASP A 97 11.06 -10.01 -13.41
CA ASP A 97 10.86 -10.28 -14.84
C ASP A 97 9.68 -11.23 -15.08
N ARG A 98 9.51 -12.24 -14.20
CA ARG A 98 8.35 -13.14 -14.24
C ARG A 98 7.04 -12.42 -13.94
N TRP A 99 7.04 -11.51 -12.96
CA TRP A 99 5.90 -10.67 -12.63
C TRP A 99 5.49 -9.78 -13.81
N VAL A 100 6.46 -9.10 -14.45
CA VAL A 100 6.22 -8.24 -15.61
C VAL A 100 5.64 -9.05 -16.78
N ALA A 101 6.20 -10.22 -17.07
CA ALA A 101 5.71 -11.10 -18.14
C ALA A 101 4.27 -11.57 -17.87
N TRP A 102 3.95 -11.95 -16.63
CA TRP A 102 2.61 -12.37 -16.24
C TRP A 102 1.58 -11.24 -16.37
N HIS A 103 1.93 -10.03 -15.93
CA HIS A 103 1.03 -8.87 -16.01
C HIS A 103 0.68 -8.52 -17.46
N ALA A 104 1.70 -8.47 -18.33
CA ALA A 104 1.50 -8.21 -19.76
C ALA A 104 0.58 -9.25 -20.44
N GLY A 105 0.69 -10.52 -20.07
CA GLY A 105 -0.21 -11.58 -20.58
C GLY A 105 -1.64 -11.48 -20.05
N SER A 106 -1.81 -11.01 -18.82
CA SER A 106 -3.12 -10.81 -18.19
C SER A 106 -3.89 -9.64 -18.83
N ASP A 107 -3.18 -8.54 -19.12
CA ASP A 107 -3.76 -7.38 -19.81
C ASP A 107 -4.28 -7.74 -21.20
N ALA A 108 -3.48 -8.47 -21.99
CA ALA A 108 -3.88 -8.92 -23.33
C ALA A 108 -5.14 -9.80 -23.33
N THR A 109 -5.30 -10.64 -22.31
CA THR A 109 -6.50 -11.48 -22.14
C THR A 109 -7.75 -10.66 -21.81
N SER A 110 -7.61 -9.57 -21.06
CA SER A 110 -8.71 -8.66 -20.75
C SER A 110 -9.12 -7.77 -21.93
N ALA A 111 -8.15 -7.29 -22.72
CA ALA A 111 -8.38 -6.44 -23.88
C ALA A 111 -8.96 -7.19 -25.09
N GLY A 112 -8.73 -8.51 -25.19
CA GLY A 112 -9.19 -9.33 -26.30
C GLY A 112 -10.61 -9.89 -26.19
N ARG A 113 -11.38 -9.58 -25.13
CA ARG A 113 -12.78 -10.02 -25.00
C ARG A 113 -13.67 -9.05 -25.78
N PRO A 114 -14.24 -9.42 -26.95
CA PRO A 114 -15.21 -8.57 -27.62
C PRO A 114 -16.39 -8.34 -26.67
N GLU A 115 -16.75 -7.07 -26.50
CA GLU A 115 -17.96 -6.64 -25.81
C GLU A 115 -19.13 -7.36 -26.46
N ALA A 116 -19.74 -8.30 -25.74
CA ALA A 116 -20.85 -9.08 -26.24
C ALA A 116 -21.97 -8.10 -26.61
N GLU A 117 -22.17 -7.96 -27.92
CA GLU A 117 -23.18 -7.11 -28.51
C GLU A 117 -24.55 -7.45 -27.91
N ASP A 118 -25.12 -6.48 -27.21
CA ASP A 118 -26.45 -6.54 -26.60
C ASP A 118 -27.48 -6.72 -27.72
N PRO A 119 -28.14 -7.89 -27.85
CA PRO A 119 -29.15 -8.08 -28.86
C PRO A 119 -30.41 -7.33 -28.41
N ARG A 120 -30.60 -6.12 -28.95
CA ARG A 120 -31.90 -5.43 -28.92
C ARG A 120 -32.90 -6.07 -29.88
#